data_AF-A0A1S8WUC5-F1
#
_entry.id   AF-A0A1S8WUC5-F1
#
_cell.length_a   1.000
_cell.length_b   1.000
_cell.length_c   1.000
_cell.angle_alpha   90.00
_cell.angle_beta   90.00
_cell.angle_gamma   90.00
#
_symmetry.space_group_name_H-M   'P 1'
#
loop_
_entity.id
_entity.type
_entity.pdbx_description
1 polymer ?
#
loop_
_entity_poly.entity_id
_entity_poly.type
_entity_poly.pdbx_seq_one_letter_code
_entity_poly.pdbx_strand_id
1 'polypeptide(L)' 'MFAVPLEYDNLSGSFVTKVQVGTPPQTFYVILDTGSPQRWLPSAESNDPIVKSRKRRYKSRTRKPTGR' A
#
# COMPACT_ATOMS: atom_id res chain seq x y z
N MET A 1 -5.20 -15.42 -19.12
CA MET A 1 -5.91 -14.32 -18.44
C MET A 1 -5.49 -14.34 -16.97
N PHE A 2 -5.05 -13.21 -16.42
CA PHE A 2 -4.72 -13.07 -15.00
C PHE A 2 -5.80 -12.21 -14.35
N ALA A 3 -6.49 -12.76 -13.35
CA ALA A 3 -7.57 -12.08 -12.65
C ALA A 3 -7.13 -11.71 -11.24
N VAL A 4 -7.48 -10.50 -10.82
CA VAL A 4 -7.21 -9.99 -9.47
C VAL A 4 -8.57 -9.80 -8.77
N PRO A 5 -8.86 -10.53 -7.68
CA PRO A 5 -10.12 -10.38 -6.98
C PRO A 5 -10.24 -9.00 -6.32
N LEU A 6 -11.42 -8.42 -6.40
CA LEU A 6 -11.79 -7.18 -5.71
C LEU A 6 -12.76 -7.48 -4.56
N GLU A 7 -12.56 -6.81 -3.44
CA GLU A 7 -13.43 -6.84 -2.26
C GLU A 7 -13.97 -5.43 -2.02
N TYR A 8 -15.25 -5.29 -1.67
CA TYR A 8 -15.81 -3.99 -1.28
C TYR A 8 -15.52 -3.72 0.20
N ASP A 9 -14.78 -2.66 0.48
CA ASP A 9 -14.51 -2.21 1.84
C ASP A 9 -15.56 -1.17 2.28
N ASN A 10 -16.43 -1.57 3.19
CA ASN A 10 -17.52 -0.71 3.70
C ASN A 10 -17.01 0.54 4.43
N LEU A 11 -15.80 0.51 5.00
CA LEU A 11 -15.26 1.65 5.75
C LEU A 11 -14.74 2.76 4.83
N SER A 12 -14.10 2.40 3.71
CA SER A 12 -13.63 3.34 2.71
C SER A 12 -14.63 3.60 1.57
N GLY A 13 -15.68 2.80 1.46
CA GLY A 13 -16.65 2.88 0.37
C GLY A 13 -16.06 2.57 -1.01
N SER A 14 -14.99 1.75 -1.05
CA SER A 14 -14.19 1.52 -2.25
C SER A 14 -13.97 0.03 -2.51
N PHE A 15 -13.79 -0.35 -3.78
CA PHE A 15 -13.27 -1.67 -4.13
C PHE A 15 -11.75 -1.68 -3.93
N VAL A 16 -11.29 -2.62 -3.10
CA VAL A 16 -9.88 -2.82 -2.79
C VAL A 16 -9.43 -4.21 -3.23
N THR A 17 -8.12 -4.38 -3.40
CA THR A 17 -7.53 -5.69 -3.63
C THR A 17 -6.33 -5.94 -2.73
N LYS A 18 -6.07 -7.22 -2.45
CA LYS A 18 -4.94 -7.67 -1.67
C LYS A 18 -3.70 -7.77 -2.56
N VAL A 19 -2.68 -6.98 -2.25
CA VAL A 19 -1.37 -7.03 -2.92
C VAL A 19 -0.25 -7.36 -1.93
N GLN A 20 0.84 -7.92 -2.45
CA GLN A 20 2.06 -8.17 -1.71
C GLN A 20 3.20 -7.33 -2.28
N VAL A 21 3.98 -6.68 -1.42
CA VAL A 21 5.10 -5.82 -1.83
C VAL A 21 6.36 -6.17 -1.05
N GLY A 22 7.48 -6.23 -1.77
CA GLY A 22 8.82 -6.48 -1.23
C GLY A 22 9.16 -7.96 -1.01
N THR A 23 10.40 -8.20 -0.59
CA THR A 23 10.91 -9.53 -0.24
C THR A 23 11.59 -9.45 1.15
N PRO A 24 11.06 -10.08 2.21
CA PRO A 24 9.86 -10.94 2.20
C PRO A 24 8.55 -10.18 1.91
N PRO A 25 7.51 -10.85 1.39
CA PRO A 25 6.23 -10.24 1.04
C PRO A 25 5.51 -9.56 2.22
N GLN A 26 5.11 -8.30 2.06
CA GLN A 26 4.26 -7.57 3.00
C GLN A 26 2.89 -7.30 2.38
N THR A 27 1.81 -7.60 3.10
CA THR A 27 0.43 -7.56 2.57
C THR A 27 -0.24 -6.20 2.77
N PHE A 28 -0.87 -5.68 1.73
CA PHE A 28 -1.65 -4.44 1.73
C PHE A 28 -3.00 -4.63 1.04
N TYR A 29 -3.98 -3.83 1.44
CA TYR A 29 -5.20 -3.63 0.65
C TYR A 29 -5.08 -2.27 -0.02
N VAL A 30 -5.26 -2.23 -1.33
CA VAL A 30 -5.08 -1.02 -2.14
C VAL A 30 -6.27 -0.82 -3.07
N ILE A 31 -6.59 0.43 -3.34
CA ILE A 31 -7.50 0.80 -4.43
C ILE A 31 -6.70 0.73 -5.74
N LEU A 32 -7.28 0.10 -6.76
CA LEU A 32 -6.75 0.17 -8.12
C LEU A 32 -7.34 1.40 -8.82
N ASP A 33 -6.60 2.50 -8.80
CA ASP A 33 -7.04 3.78 -9.34
C ASP A 33 -6.54 3.98 -10.78
N THR A 34 -7.46 3.94 -11.76
CA THR A 34 -7.13 4.21 -13.18
C THR A 34 -6.91 5.70 -13.47
N GLY A 35 -7.26 6.59 -12.53
CA GLY A 35 -7.08 8.04 -12.65
C GLY A 35 -5.66 8.52 -12.36
N SER A 36 -4.75 7.65 -11.90
CA SER A 36 -3.37 8.03 -11.59
C SER A 36 -2.34 6.93 -11.91
N PRO A 37 -1.11 7.28 -12.35
CA PRO A 37 -0.05 6.32 -12.60
C PRO A 37 0.79 5.95 -11.36
N GLN A 38 0.67 6.71 -10.27
CA GLN A 38 1.52 6.55 -9.08
C GLN A 38 1.09 5.37 -8.23
N ARG A 39 2.06 4.82 -7.49
CA ARG A 39 1.83 3.82 -6.45
C ARG A 39 2.48 4.31 -5.17
N TRP A 40 1.75 4.23 -4.07
CA TRP A 40 2.26 4.65 -2.77
C TRP A 40 1.76 3.73 -1.68
N LEU A 41 2.57 3.55 -0.65
CA LEU A 41 2.23 2.83 0.56
C LEU A 41 2.69 3.65 1.77
N PRO A 42 1.97 3.60 2.90
CA PRO A 42 2.43 4.23 4.13
C PRO A 42 3.76 3.63 4.58
N SER A 43 4.80 4.45 4.71
CA SER A 43 6.13 4.01 5.15
C SER A 43 6.18 3.75 6.66
N ALA A 44 6.87 2.68 7.07
CA ALA A 44 7.17 2.42 8.48
C ALA A 44 8.07 3.48 9.11
N GLU A 45 8.84 4.20 8.29
CA GLU A 45 9.76 5.27 8.67
C GLU A 45 9.10 6.67 8.64
N SER A 46 7.80 6.75 8.33
CA SER A 46 7.08 8.04 8.36
C SER A 46 7.02 8.61 9.78
N ASN A 47 7.19 9.92 9.90
CA ASN A 47 7.02 10.65 11.16
C ASN A 47 5.58 11.10 11.41
N ASP A 48 4.69 10.96 10.43
CA ASP A 48 3.28 11.32 10.54
C ASP A 48 2.57 10.46 11.61
N PRO A 49 1.89 11.08 12.61
CA PRO A 49 1.19 10.36 13.68
C PRO A 49 0.09 9.41 13.17
N ILE A 50 -0.65 9.80 12.13
CA ILE A 50 -1.72 8.99 11.53
C ILE A 50 -1.10 7.77 10.83
N VAL A 51 0.05 7.95 10.17
CA VAL A 51 0.74 6.81 9.58
C VAL A 51 1.23 5.87 10.67
N LYS A 52 1.86 6.38 11.74
CA LYS A 52 2.38 5.58 12.86
C LYS A 52 1.29 4.74 13.55
N SER A 53 0.06 5.25 13.65
CA SER A 53 -1.06 4.50 14.25
C SER A 53 -1.58 3.35 13.37
N ARG A 54 -1.25 3.33 12.07
CA ARG A 54 -1.66 2.24 11.15
C ARG A 54 -0.85 0.97 11.38
N LYS A 55 -1.55 -0.18 11.35
CA LYS A 55 -0.95 -1.52 11.47
C LYS A 55 -0.12 -1.91 10.25
N ARG A 56 -0.60 -1.58 9.04
CA ARG A 56 0.05 -1.96 7.78
C ARG A 56 0.87 -0.80 7.25
N ARG A 57 2.17 -0.87 7.51
CA ARG A 57 3.19 0.08 7.05
C ARG A 57 4.29 -0.68 6.34
N TYR A 58 4.77 -0.14 5.23
CA TYR A 58 5.82 -0.75 4.43
C TYR A 58 7.18 -0.57 5.11
N LYS A 59 7.78 -1.70 5.49
CA LYS A 59 9.14 -1.80 6.04
C LYS A 59 10.07 -2.19 4.90
N SER A 60 10.67 -1.20 4.24
CA SER A 60 11.59 -1.47 3.16
C SER A 60 12.91 -2.04 3.68
N ARG A 61 13.46 -3.07 3.04
CA ARG A 61 14.82 -3.58 3.33
C ARG A 61 15.88 -3.00 2.39
N THR A 62 15.44 -2.44 1.27
CA THR A 62 16.30 -1.98 0.17
C THR A 62 15.95 -0.54 -0.21
N ARG A 63 15.43 0.25 0.73
CA ARG A 63 15.05 1.65 0.49
C ARG A 63 16.30 2.39 -0.01
N LYS A 64 16.21 2.91 -1.23
CA LYS A 64 17.12 3.95 -1.70
C LYS A 64 16.37 5.27 -1.55
N PRO A 65 16.84 6.22 -0.74
CA PRO A 65 16.27 7.55 -0.71
C PRO A 65 16.29 8.12 -2.12
N THR A 66 15.14 8.57 -2.61
CA THR A 66 15.11 9.48 -3.75
C THR A 66 15.71 10.80 -3.25
N GLY A 67 16.92 11.11 -3.71
CA GLY A 67 17.63 12.34 -3.36
C GLY A 67 16.83 13.59 -3.77
N ARG A 68 17.10 14.70 -3.06
CA ARG A 68 16.75 16.04 -3.53
C ARG A 68 17.58 16.40 -4.75
#